data_AF-A0A848P600-F1
#
_entry.id   AF-A0A848P600-F1
#
_cell.length_a   1.000
_cell.length_b   1.000
_cell.length_c   1.000
_cell.angle_alpha   90.00
_cell.angle_beta   90.00
_cell.angle_gamma   90.00
#
_symmetry.space_group_name_H-M   'P 1'
#
loop_
_entity.id
_entity.type
_entity.pdbx_description
1 polymer ?
#
loop_
_entity_poly.entity_id
_entity_poly.type
_entity_poly.pdbx_seq_one_letter_code
_entity_poly.pdbx_strand_id
1 'polypeptide(L)'
;MLNSIPTLTDVRELDGRIFAMLTADELSVLDFYRTQGRKFDVSVAILSEADPTELAAARSPAEAEAIMKRANSRVSVTIGPAAEAAWAARAH
;
A
#
# COMPACT_ATOMS: atom_id res chain seq x y z
N MET A 1 10.45 12.04 14.69
CA MET A 1 9.74 10.89 15.27
C MET A 1 8.37 11.37 15.71
N LEU A 2 7.34 11.18 14.89
CA LEU A 2 5.98 11.54 15.27
C LEU A 2 5.33 10.33 15.94
N ASN A 3 5.09 10.49 17.24
CA ASN A 3 4.60 9.48 18.19
C ASN A 3 3.07 9.24 18.08
N SER A 4 2.48 9.54 16.93
CA SER A 4 1.03 9.48 16.70
C SER A 4 0.68 8.24 15.89
N ILE A 5 -0.29 7.46 16.36
CA ILE A 5 -0.85 6.33 15.63
C ILE A 5 -1.50 6.86 14.34
N PRO A 6 -1.07 6.40 13.14
CA PRO A 6 -1.69 6.78 11.88
C PRO A 6 -3.20 6.53 11.86
N THR A 7 -3.97 7.42 11.27
CA THR A 7 -5.43 7.31 11.19
C THR A 7 -5.87 6.36 10.08
N LEU A 8 -7.16 5.96 10.10
CA LEU A 8 -7.74 5.17 9.02
C LEU A 8 -7.85 5.97 7.71
N THR A 9 -7.97 7.31 7.77
CA THR A 9 -7.89 8.15 6.58
C THR A 9 -6.51 8.08 5.95
N ASP A 10 -5.45 8.17 6.76
CA ASP A 10 -4.08 8.15 6.26
C ASP A 10 -3.79 6.86 5.48
N VAL A 11 -4.22 5.70 6.00
CA VAL A 11 -4.00 4.42 5.29
C VAL A 11 -4.93 4.26 4.09
N ARG A 12 -6.16 4.77 4.15
CA ARG A 12 -7.09 4.73 3.01
C ARG A 12 -6.58 5.54 1.82
N GLU A 13 -5.91 6.66 2.08
CA GLU A 13 -5.27 7.46 1.01
C GLU A 13 -4.11 6.74 0.33
N LEU A 14 -3.54 5.70 0.95
CA LEU A 14 -2.52 4.86 0.32
C LEU A 14 -3.10 3.88 -0.69
N ASP A 15 -4.39 3.54 -0.59
CA ASP A 15 -5.00 2.57 -1.50
C ASP A 15 -4.89 3.05 -2.95
N GLY A 16 -4.31 2.19 -3.79
CA GLY A 16 -4.09 2.49 -5.19
C GLY A 16 -2.84 3.31 -5.51
N ARG A 17 -2.07 3.77 -4.51
CA ARG A 17 -0.83 4.54 -4.77
C ARG A 17 0.32 3.65 -5.24
N ILE A 18 1.20 4.23 -6.04
CA ILE A 18 2.45 3.58 -6.48
C ILE A 18 3.43 3.58 -5.30
N PHE A 19 3.81 2.40 -4.83
CA PHE A 19 4.72 2.19 -3.69
C PHE A 19 6.04 2.96 -3.84
N ALA A 20 6.60 3.00 -5.05
CA ALA A 20 7.84 3.72 -5.34
C ALA A 20 7.71 5.25 -5.27
N MET A 21 6.48 5.78 -5.30
CA MET A 21 6.20 7.22 -5.23
C MET A 21 5.74 7.67 -3.83
N LEU A 22 5.71 6.77 -2.85
CA LEU A 22 5.28 7.14 -1.50
C LEU A 22 6.28 8.11 -0.85
N THR A 23 5.74 9.11 -0.18
CA THR A 23 6.53 10.02 0.66
C THR A 23 7.05 9.31 1.92
N ALA A 24 7.98 9.93 2.65
CA ALA A 24 8.48 9.37 3.91
C ALA A 24 7.36 9.19 4.97
N ASP A 25 6.39 10.09 4.97
CA ASP A 25 5.24 10.02 5.87
C ASP A 25 4.31 8.87 5.47
N GLU A 26 4.01 8.74 4.18
CA GLU A 26 3.20 7.64 3.64
C GLU A 26 3.84 6.27 3.84
N LEU A 27 5.15 6.17 3.69
CA LEU A 27 5.92 4.96 4.00
C LEU A 27 5.80 4.60 5.49
N SER A 28 5.79 5.60 6.38
CA SER A 28 5.62 5.37 7.82
C SER A 28 4.21 4.85 8.15
N VAL A 29 3.18 5.39 7.50
CA VAL A 29 1.80 4.89 7.60
C VAL A 29 1.70 3.45 7.10
N LEU A 30 2.28 3.18 5.93
CA LEU A 30 2.31 1.86 5.33
C LEU A 30 2.98 0.83 6.26
N ASP A 31 4.17 1.15 6.78
CA ASP A 31 4.94 0.27 7.65
C ASP A 31 4.21 -0.04 8.96
N PHE A 32 3.56 0.98 9.54
CA PHE A 32 2.72 0.83 10.72
C PHE A 32 1.60 -0.18 10.49
N TYR A 33 0.82 -0.03 9.41
CA TYR A 33 -0.31 -0.93 9.13
C TYR A 33 0.12 -2.30 8.58
N ARG A 34 1.29 -2.41 7.94
CA ARG A 34 1.88 -3.73 7.62
C ARG A 34 2.24 -4.52 8.87
N THR A 35 2.74 -3.85 9.91
CA THR A 35 3.18 -4.49 11.14
C THR A 35 2.03 -4.70 12.14
N GLN A 36 1.12 -3.73 12.24
CA GLN A 36 0.10 -3.69 13.30
C GLN A 36 -1.34 -3.68 12.78
N GLY A 37 -1.57 -3.67 11.46
CA GLY A 37 -2.90 -3.46 10.88
C GLY A 37 -3.96 -4.46 11.34
N ARG A 38 -3.58 -5.71 11.62
CA ARG A 38 -4.50 -6.73 12.16
C ARG A 38 -5.18 -6.29 13.47
N LYS A 39 -4.50 -5.48 14.31
CA LYS A 39 -5.09 -4.94 15.56
C LYS A 39 -6.20 -3.92 15.29
N PHE A 40 -6.16 -3.30 14.12
CA PHE A 40 -7.08 -2.27 13.67
C PHE A 40 -8.07 -2.79 12.62
N ASP A 41 -8.12 -4.11 12.37
CA ASP A 41 -8.91 -4.69 11.28
C ASP A 41 -8.58 -4.07 9.91
N VAL A 42 -7.29 -3.79 9.67
CA VAL A 42 -6.75 -3.28 8.40
C VAL A 42 -5.69 -4.23 7.88
N SER A 43 -5.73 -4.52 6.58
CA SER A 43 -4.72 -5.29 5.87
C SER A 43 -4.13 -4.46 4.73
N VAL A 44 -2.81 -4.49 4.58
CA VAL A 44 -2.10 -3.74 3.54
C VAL A 44 -1.17 -4.68 2.79
N ALA A 45 -1.29 -4.69 1.46
CA ALA A 45 -0.47 -5.48 0.57
C ALA A 45 0.21 -4.57 -0.46
N ILE A 46 1.40 -4.97 -0.90
CA ILE A 46 2.07 -4.37 -2.06
C ILE A 46 1.88 -5.36 -3.20
N LEU A 47 1.04 -5.00 -4.16
CA LEU A 47 0.74 -5.81 -5.33
C LEU A 47 1.65 -5.37 -6.47
N SER A 48 2.51 -6.26 -6.96
CA SER A 48 3.29 -5.97 -8.16
C SER A 48 2.37 -5.98 -9.37
N GLU A 49 2.14 -4.82 -9.98
CA GLU A 49 1.44 -4.71 -11.27
C GLU A 49 2.42 -4.82 -12.45
N ALA A 50 3.42 -5.70 -12.33
CA ALA A 50 4.21 -6.06 -13.51
C ALA A 50 3.25 -6.64 -14.54
N ASP A 51 2.99 -5.92 -15.63
CA ASP A 51 2.12 -6.43 -16.69
C ASP A 51 2.77 -7.71 -17.21
N PRO A 52 2.12 -8.89 -17.06
CA PRO A 52 2.69 -10.15 -17.51
C PRO A 52 2.94 -10.14 -19.03
N THR A 53 2.22 -9.29 -19.78
CA THR A 53 2.41 -9.04 -21.21
C THR A 53 3.69 -8.26 -21.48
N GLU A 54 3.97 -7.20 -20.72
CA GLU A 54 5.25 -6.47 -20.83
C GLU A 54 6.43 -7.35 -20.43
N LEU A 55 6.29 -8.11 -19.33
CA LEU A 55 7.34 -9.01 -18.87
C LEU A 55 7.62 -10.13 -19.87
N ALA A 56 6.57 -10.69 -20.50
CA ALA A 56 6.71 -11.69 -21.56
C ALA A 56 7.28 -11.12 -22.87
N ALA A 57 7.10 -9.81 -23.12
CA ALA A 57 7.65 -9.13 -24.29
C ALA A 57 9.12 -8.71 -24.12
N ALA A 58 9.69 -8.84 -22.92
CA ALA A 58 11.08 -8.51 -22.64
C ALA A 58 12.03 -9.33 -23.52
N ARG A 59 12.88 -8.65 -24.28
CA ARG A 59 13.81 -9.28 -25.23
C ARG A 59 15.16 -9.61 -24.59
N SER A 60 15.35 -9.20 -23.33
CA SER A 60 16.55 -9.49 -22.56
C SER A 60 16.27 -9.60 -21.06
N PRO A 61 17.13 -10.31 -20.30
CA PRO A 61 17.05 -10.34 -18.85
C PRO A 61 17.14 -8.95 -18.20
N ALA A 62 17.96 -8.05 -18.75
CA ALA A 62 18.09 -6.69 -18.24
C ALA A 62 16.82 -5.85 -18.47
N GLU A 63 16.10 -6.10 -19.56
CA GLU A 63 14.81 -5.45 -19.86
C GLU A 63 13.69 -6.01 -18.99
N ALA A 64 13.67 -7.33 -18.76
CA ALA A 64 12.76 -7.95 -17.80
C ALA A 64 13.02 -7.42 -16.38
N GLU A 65 14.29 -7.24 -16.00
CA GLU A 65 14.67 -6.65 -14.72
C GLU A 65 14.27 -5.17 -14.64
N ALA A 66 14.40 -4.41 -15.71
CA ALA A 66 13.94 -3.02 -15.77
C ALA A 66 12.41 -2.92 -15.69
N ILE A 67 11.67 -3.84 -16.33
CA ILE A 67 10.21 -3.93 -16.26
C ILE A 67 9.79 -4.34 -14.85
N MET A 68 10.45 -5.30 -14.22
CA MET A 68 10.18 -5.66 -12.82
C MET A 68 10.53 -4.53 -11.85
N LYS A 69 11.58 -3.74 -12.12
CA LYS A 69 11.95 -2.55 -11.33
C LYS A 69 10.98 -1.38 -11.55
N ARG A 70 10.44 -1.23 -12.76
CA ARG A 70 9.47 -0.19 -13.14
C ARG A 70 8.04 -0.59 -12.83
N ALA A 71 7.74 -1.89 -12.74
CA ALA A 71 6.44 -2.43 -12.44
C ALA A 71 5.92 -1.70 -11.22
N ASN A 72 4.91 -0.87 -11.43
CA ASN A 72 4.35 0.01 -10.43
C ASN A 72 3.71 -0.89 -9.38
N SER A 73 4.49 -1.27 -8.38
CA SER A 73 3.96 -1.98 -7.23
C SER A 73 2.94 -1.06 -6.59
N ARG A 74 1.68 -1.45 -6.60
CA ARG A 74 0.58 -0.65 -6.08
C ARG A 74 0.27 -1.09 -4.66
N VAL A 75 0.04 -0.12 -3.79
CA VAL A 75 -0.46 -0.40 -2.45
C VAL A 75 -1.93 -0.77 -2.57
N SER A 76 -2.32 -1.89 -1.97
CA SER A 76 -3.70 -2.30 -1.82
C SER A 76 -4.02 -2.35 -0.34
N VAL A 77 -5.10 -1.66 0.05
CA VAL A 77 -5.57 -1.57 1.42
C VAL A 77 -6.94 -2.22 1.50
N THR A 78 -7.11 -3.12 2.46
CA THR A 78 -8.40 -3.70 2.81
C THR A 78 -8.74 -3.28 4.22
N ILE A 79 -9.86 -2.56 4.37
CA ILE A 79 -10.39 -2.14 5.66
C ILE A 79 -11.55 -3.06 6.02
N GLY A 80 -11.45 -3.68 7.19
CA GLY A 80 -12.47 -4.58 7.70
C GLY A 80 -13.62 -3.83 8.40
N PRO A 81 -14.73 -4.54 8.67
CA PRO A 81 -15.95 -3.94 9.20
C PRO A 81 -15.79 -3.31 10.58
N ALA A 82 -14.86 -3.80 11.43
CA ALA A 82 -14.63 -3.21 12.75
C ALA A 82 -13.92 -1.86 12.66
N ALA A 83 -12.98 -1.71 11.71
CA ALA A 83 -12.34 -0.43 11.43
C ALA A 83 -13.36 0.59 10.88
N GLU A 84 -14.19 0.18 9.92
CA GLU A 84 -15.22 1.04 9.35
C GLU A 84 -16.21 1.53 10.43
N ALA A 85 -16.67 0.64 11.30
CA ALA A 85 -17.56 1.01 12.41
C ALA A 85 -16.90 1.98 13.40
N ALA A 86 -15.63 1.75 13.75
CA ALA A 86 -14.87 2.63 14.64
C ALA A 86 -14.63 4.02 14.03
N TRP A 87 -14.50 4.11 12.70
CA TRP A 87 -14.36 5.38 11.99
C TRP A 87 -15.69 6.12 11.90
N ALA A 88 -16.78 5.44 11.55
CA ALA A 88 -18.12 6.02 11.49
C ALA A 88 -18.54 6.63 12.83
N ALA A 89 -18.22 5.96 13.95
CA ALA A 89 -18.50 6.46 15.29
C ALA A 89 -17.71 7.72 15.69
N ARG A 90 -16.62 8.05 14.97
CA ARG A 90 -15.77 9.23 15.22
C ARG A 90 -16.15 10.44 14.38
N ALA A 91 -16.99 10.26 13.36
CA ALA A 91 -17.47 11.32 12.48
C ALA A 91 -18.76 12.01 12.99
N HIS A 92 -19.29 11.55 14.14
CA HIS A 92 -20.45 12.08 14.85
C HIS A 92 -20.03 12.68 16.19
#